data_AF-A0A3C0IXH8-F1
#
_entry.id   AF-A0A3C0IXH8-F1
#
_cell.length_a   1.000
_cell.length_b   1.000
_cell.length_c   1.000
_cell.angle_alpha   90.00
_cell.angle_beta   90.00
_cell.angle_gamma   90.00
#
_symmetry.space_group_name_H-M   'P 1'
#
loop_
_entity.id
_entity.type
_entity.pdbx_description
1 polymer ?
#
loop_
_entity_poly.entity_id
_entity_poly.type
_entity_poly.pdbx_seq_one_letter_code
_entity_poly.pdbx_strand_id
1 'polypeptide(L)'
;RIMHSMDLMREAGCVFGFSACYARNNVDMIASDEFIDTMVDKGCAFGWFFTYVPVGSEPNLDLMATPEQRAKMYDAVRRFRNTKPIFLVDFWNDGEFSIGCIAGGRRYLHINAAGDVEPCAFIHYATDNINDVSLKEALGSPLMRAYQKRQPFNENMLRPCPLIDNPEKLVEIVEESGARCTQLGEHLVAPKVLAERIQEEYTQHWAVKADELWESNPHPFYDRSRVFAEQEEAERKERQASKV
;
A
#
# COMPACT_ATOMS: atom_id res chain seq x y z
N ARG A 1 20.85 19.45 0.10
CA ARG A 1 20.21 19.44 -1.24
C ARG A 1 18.68 19.39 -1.10
N ILE A 2 18.08 18.34 -0.53
CA ILE A 2 16.60 18.24 -0.35
C ILE A 2 16.00 19.41 0.44
N MET A 3 16.57 19.75 1.61
CA MET A 3 16.07 20.85 2.45
C MET A 3 16.04 22.19 1.72
N HIS A 4 17.07 22.46 0.90
CA HIS A 4 17.15 23.67 0.10
C HIS A 4 16.08 23.66 -1.02
N SER A 5 15.82 22.52 -1.65
CA SER A 5 14.74 22.40 -2.63
C SER A 5 13.37 22.67 -2.01
N MET A 6 13.14 22.20 -0.77
CA MET A 6 11.91 22.52 -0.03
C MET A 6 11.79 24.01 0.25
N ASP A 7 12.89 24.66 0.68
CA ASP A 7 12.92 26.11 0.89
C ASP A 7 12.55 26.87 -0.39
N LEU A 8 13.14 26.49 -1.53
CA LEU A 8 12.82 27.10 -2.83
C LEU A 8 11.37 26.88 -3.25
N MET A 9 10.82 25.68 -3.08
CA MET A 9 9.42 25.39 -3.40
C MET A 9 8.46 26.22 -2.53
N ARG A 10 8.79 26.38 -1.24
CA ARG A 10 8.01 27.20 -0.31
C ARG A 10 8.08 28.68 -0.68
N GLU A 11 9.27 29.21 -0.97
CA GLU A 11 9.47 30.59 -1.41
C GLU A 11 8.71 30.90 -2.72
N ALA A 12 8.62 29.93 -3.62
CA ALA A 12 7.86 30.03 -4.86
C ALA A 12 6.33 29.88 -4.67
N GLY A 13 5.85 29.56 -3.46
CA GLY A 13 4.43 29.32 -3.19
C GLY A 13 3.89 28.01 -3.77
N CYS A 14 4.75 27.04 -4.08
CA CYS A 14 4.32 25.73 -4.57
C CYS A 14 3.73 24.89 -3.43
N VAL A 15 2.68 24.11 -3.74
CA VAL A 15 2.18 23.06 -2.83
C VAL A 15 3.00 21.80 -3.06
N PHE A 16 3.67 21.31 -2.01
CA PHE A 16 4.46 20.09 -2.05
C PHE A 16 4.33 19.32 -0.74
N GLY A 17 4.86 18.10 -0.76
CA GLY A 17 4.89 17.22 0.40
C GLY A 17 6.16 16.40 0.45
N PHE A 18 6.18 15.43 1.36
CA PHE A 18 7.27 14.46 1.47
C PHE A 18 6.77 13.02 1.29
N SER A 19 7.69 12.14 0.94
CA SER A 19 7.51 10.69 0.98
C SER A 19 8.64 10.10 1.79
N ALA A 20 8.31 9.36 2.86
CA ALA A 20 9.28 8.78 3.77
C ALA A 20 9.11 7.26 3.86
N CYS A 21 10.19 6.54 3.60
CA CYS A 21 10.26 5.10 3.81
C CYS A 21 10.80 4.82 5.22
N TYR A 22 9.99 4.18 6.07
CA TYR A 22 10.45 3.67 7.35
C TYR A 22 10.87 2.21 7.26
N ALA A 23 11.93 1.89 8.00
CA ALA A 23 12.66 0.64 8.02
C ALA A 23 13.17 0.39 9.43
N ARG A 24 13.69 -0.82 9.67
CA ARG A 24 14.16 -1.26 11.00
C ARG A 24 15.09 -0.27 11.69
N ASN A 25 15.96 0.38 10.92
CA ASN A 25 17.05 1.21 11.41
C ASN A 25 16.73 2.71 11.49
N ASN A 26 15.56 3.17 11.04
CA ASN A 26 15.23 4.60 10.99
C ASN A 26 13.84 4.95 11.55
N VAL A 27 13.04 3.96 11.95
CA VAL A 27 11.66 4.18 12.41
C VAL A 27 11.57 5.15 13.59
N ASP A 28 12.55 5.12 14.51
CA ASP A 28 12.54 6.00 15.68
C ASP A 28 12.70 7.47 15.30
N MET A 29 13.51 7.74 14.28
CA MET A 29 13.68 9.08 13.72
C MET A 29 12.42 9.51 12.97
N ILE A 30 11.84 8.64 12.14
CA ILE A 30 10.65 8.97 11.34
C ILE A 30 9.41 9.19 12.22
N ALA A 31 9.26 8.43 13.31
CA ALA A 31 8.16 8.54 14.25
C ALA A 31 8.33 9.69 15.27
N SER A 32 9.42 10.47 15.18
CA SER A 32 9.72 11.56 16.12
C SER A 32 8.98 12.85 15.79
N ASP A 33 8.69 13.66 16.82
CA ASP A 33 8.16 15.01 16.63
C ASP A 33 9.12 15.89 15.82
N GLU A 34 10.43 15.76 16.06
CA GLU A 34 11.46 16.53 15.34
C GLU A 34 11.38 16.33 13.82
N PHE A 35 11.17 15.08 13.36
CA PHE A 35 11.05 14.79 11.94
C PHE A 35 9.84 15.50 11.34
N ILE A 36 8.65 15.33 11.94
CA ILE A 36 7.42 15.89 11.38
C ILE A 36 7.40 17.42 11.50
N ASP A 37 7.91 17.98 12.60
CA ASP A 37 8.01 19.43 12.79
C ASP A 37 8.93 20.05 11.75
N THR A 38 10.05 19.38 11.45
CA THR A 38 10.93 19.80 10.37
C THR A 38 10.21 19.81 9.01
N MET A 39 9.38 18.80 8.72
CA MET A 39 8.63 18.77 7.45
C MET A 39 7.58 19.89 7.37
N VAL A 40 6.88 20.15 8.48
CA VAL A 40 5.92 21.26 8.61
C VAL A 40 6.61 22.61 8.43
N ASP A 41 7.72 22.83 9.14
CA ASP A 41 8.50 24.07 9.07
C ASP A 41 9.04 24.32 7.66
N LYS A 42 9.43 23.25 6.95
CA LYS A 42 9.85 23.33 5.55
C LYS A 42 8.71 23.67 4.59
N GLY A 43 7.46 23.63 5.01
CA GLY A 43 6.29 24.00 4.22
C GLY A 43 5.58 22.83 3.53
N CYS A 44 5.82 21.59 3.97
CA CYS A 44 5.10 20.45 3.43
C CYS A 44 3.61 20.52 3.81
N ALA A 45 2.73 20.49 2.80
CA ALA A 45 1.28 20.47 2.99
C ALA A 45 0.75 19.06 3.26
N PHE A 46 1.47 18.04 2.78
CA PHE A 46 1.12 16.63 2.98
C PHE A 46 2.36 15.72 3.09
N GLY A 47 2.17 14.51 3.59
CA GLY A 47 3.24 13.52 3.75
C GLY A 47 2.75 12.10 3.59
N TRP A 48 3.55 11.26 2.92
CA TRP A 48 3.27 9.85 2.73
C TRP A 48 4.32 8.99 3.45
N PHE A 49 3.87 8.04 4.24
CA PHE A 49 4.71 7.04 4.90
C PHE A 49 4.54 5.68 4.23
N PHE A 50 5.67 5.04 3.96
CA PHE A 50 5.77 3.71 3.39
C PHE A 50 6.63 2.85 4.31
N THR A 51 6.21 1.62 4.61
CA THR A 51 7.14 0.64 5.17
C THR A 51 8.11 0.18 4.07
N TYR A 52 9.33 -0.16 4.44
CA TYR A 52 10.21 -0.91 3.56
C TYR A 52 9.52 -2.21 3.14
N VAL A 53 9.48 -2.46 1.84
CA VAL A 53 8.93 -3.67 1.22
C VAL A 53 10.09 -4.45 0.61
N PRO A 54 10.27 -5.75 0.91
CA PRO A 54 11.39 -6.54 0.44
C PRO A 54 11.16 -7.01 -1.01
N VAL A 55 11.23 -6.09 -1.96
CA VAL A 55 11.12 -6.34 -3.40
C VAL A 55 12.40 -5.91 -4.12
N GLY A 56 12.62 -6.42 -5.32
CA GLY A 56 13.91 -6.31 -6.04
C GLY A 56 14.66 -7.65 -6.13
N SER A 57 15.81 -7.64 -6.80
CA SER A 57 16.63 -8.83 -7.06
C SER A 57 17.16 -9.49 -5.78
N GLU A 58 17.33 -8.72 -4.71
CA GLU A 58 17.86 -9.20 -3.43
C GLU A 58 16.96 -8.72 -2.29
N PRO A 59 15.81 -9.37 -2.05
CA PRO A 59 14.89 -8.97 -1.00
C PRO A 59 15.50 -9.17 0.38
N ASN A 60 15.57 -8.10 1.17
CA ASN A 60 16.18 -8.08 2.50
C ASN A 60 15.15 -7.83 3.60
N LEU A 61 14.69 -8.90 4.26
CA LEU A 61 13.67 -8.83 5.30
C LEU A 61 14.21 -8.20 6.61
N ASP A 62 15.53 -8.19 6.83
CA ASP A 62 16.14 -7.55 8.00
C ASP A 62 15.93 -6.03 8.00
N LEU A 63 15.66 -5.42 6.85
CA LEU A 63 15.34 -3.99 6.75
C LEU A 63 13.87 -3.67 7.04
N MET A 64 12.98 -4.66 7.02
CA MET A 64 11.57 -4.43 7.36
C MET A 64 11.45 -4.00 8.82
N ALA A 65 10.62 -2.98 9.05
CA ALA A 65 10.26 -2.57 10.40
C ALA A 65 9.57 -3.73 11.12
N THR A 66 9.98 -4.06 12.35
CA THR A 66 9.34 -5.13 13.15
C THR A 66 7.85 -4.83 13.38
N PRO A 67 7.04 -5.82 13.79
CA PRO A 67 5.65 -5.58 14.17
C PRO A 67 5.47 -4.43 15.16
N GLU A 68 6.32 -4.33 16.17
CA GLU A 68 6.31 -3.26 17.18
C GLU A 68 6.66 -1.91 16.56
N GLN A 69 7.62 -1.89 15.63
CA GLN A 69 8.00 -0.68 14.91
C GLN A 69 6.90 -0.21 13.94
N ARG A 70 6.19 -1.12 13.29
CA ARG A 70 5.02 -0.80 12.46
C ARG A 70 3.86 -0.28 13.32
N ALA A 71 3.62 -0.88 14.49
CA ALA A 71 2.65 -0.37 15.47
C ALA A 71 3.02 1.03 15.98
N LYS A 72 4.31 1.28 16.23
CA LYS A 72 4.81 2.62 16.59
C LYS A 72 4.50 3.65 15.50
N MET A 73 4.64 3.31 14.22
CA MET A 73 4.25 4.19 13.12
C MET A 73 2.73 4.43 13.07
N TYR A 74 1.92 3.40 13.28
CA TYR A 74 0.46 3.53 13.40
C TYR A 74 0.08 4.57 14.47
N ASP A 75 0.65 4.47 15.67
CA ASP A 75 0.39 5.41 16.77
C ASP A 75 0.93 6.82 16.47
N ALA A 76 2.15 6.90 15.91
CA ALA A 76 2.80 8.17 15.60
C ALA A 76 2.01 8.96 14.55
N VAL A 77 1.62 8.34 13.44
CA VAL A 77 0.89 9.01 12.35
C VAL A 77 -0.48 9.49 12.84
N ARG A 78 -1.19 8.69 13.64
CA ARG A 78 -2.46 9.10 14.28
C ARG A 78 -2.27 10.28 15.22
N ARG A 79 -1.21 10.26 16.05
CA ARG A 79 -0.87 11.38 16.92
C ARG A 79 -0.52 12.65 16.13
N PHE A 80 0.25 12.53 15.05
CA PHE A 80 0.61 13.66 14.20
C PHE A 80 -0.62 14.30 13.55
N ARG A 81 -1.56 13.50 13.01
CA ARG A 81 -2.81 14.02 12.43
C ARG A 81 -3.64 14.84 13.41
N ASN A 82 -3.56 14.53 14.71
CA ASN A 82 -4.30 15.24 15.75
C ASN A 82 -3.56 16.48 16.27
N THR A 83 -2.25 16.59 16.06
CA THR A 83 -1.41 17.60 16.74
C THR A 83 -0.62 18.50 15.79
N LYS A 84 -0.45 18.13 14.53
CA LYS A 84 0.37 18.85 13.55
C LYS A 84 -0.48 19.35 12.38
N PRO A 85 -0.22 20.55 11.83
CA PRO A 85 -1.01 21.14 10.76
C PRO A 85 -0.61 20.59 9.37
N ILE A 86 -0.67 19.27 9.19
CA ILE A 86 -0.25 18.58 7.95
C ILE A 86 -1.12 17.35 7.66
N PHE A 87 -1.43 17.13 6.38
CA PHE A 87 -2.17 15.96 5.95
C PHE A 87 -1.24 14.75 5.75
N LEU A 88 -1.44 13.68 6.53
CA LEU A 88 -0.55 12.52 6.51
C LEU A 88 -1.29 11.27 6.06
N VAL A 89 -0.61 10.39 5.32
CA VAL A 89 -1.08 9.08 4.87
C VAL A 89 -0.02 8.03 5.18
N ASP A 90 -0.42 6.89 5.71
CA ASP A 90 0.39 5.69 5.93
C ASP A 90 -0.18 4.56 5.08
N PHE A 91 0.56 4.13 4.06
CA PHE A 91 0.08 3.17 3.07
C PHE A 91 -0.25 1.77 3.61
N TRP A 92 0.28 1.40 4.78
CA TRP A 92 0.09 0.06 5.36
C TRP A 92 -0.78 0.05 6.61
N ASN A 93 -0.87 1.17 7.31
CA ASN A 93 -1.64 1.27 8.55
C ASN A 93 -3.00 1.98 8.37
N ASP A 94 -3.26 2.64 7.23
CA ASP A 94 -4.51 3.35 6.96
C ASP A 94 -5.55 2.54 6.17
N GLY A 95 -5.43 1.22 6.11
CA GLY A 95 -6.37 0.40 5.36
C GLY A 95 -7.82 0.61 5.79
N GLU A 96 -8.08 1.01 7.05
CA GLU A 96 -9.43 1.32 7.54
C GLU A 96 -10.08 2.50 6.79
N PHE A 97 -9.28 3.47 6.34
CA PHE A 97 -9.75 4.64 5.59
C PHE A 97 -9.88 4.36 4.11
N SER A 98 -9.11 3.39 3.60
CA SER A 98 -9.16 2.98 2.20
C SER A 98 -10.03 1.74 1.93
N ILE A 99 -10.57 1.10 2.98
CA ILE A 99 -11.25 -0.20 2.92
C ILE A 99 -10.30 -1.26 2.32
N GLY A 100 -9.09 -1.35 2.88
CA GLY A 100 -8.03 -2.27 2.47
C GLY A 100 -7.19 -1.76 1.32
N CYS A 101 -6.55 -2.68 0.59
CA CYS A 101 -5.68 -2.35 -0.54
C CYS A 101 -6.43 -1.62 -1.66
N ILE A 102 -5.76 -0.62 -2.25
CA ILE A 102 -6.30 0.19 -3.36
C ILE A 102 -5.78 -0.22 -4.75
N ALA A 103 -4.91 -1.23 -4.81
CA ALA A 103 -4.23 -1.74 -6.01
C ALA A 103 -5.19 -2.45 -6.98
N GLY A 104 -4.65 -2.93 -8.10
CA GLY A 104 -5.38 -3.81 -9.02
C GLY A 104 -6.45 -3.08 -9.83
N GLY A 105 -6.25 -1.78 -10.09
CA GLY A 105 -7.21 -0.96 -10.82
C GLY A 105 -8.48 -0.62 -10.03
N ARG A 106 -8.53 -0.93 -8.72
CA ARG A 106 -9.65 -0.55 -7.85
C ARG A 106 -9.71 0.97 -7.64
N ARG A 107 -8.57 1.55 -7.25
CA ARG A 107 -8.39 3.02 -7.18
C ARG A 107 -7.07 3.48 -7.78
N TYR A 108 -6.10 2.58 -7.93
CA TYR A 108 -4.84 2.87 -8.62
C TYR A 108 -4.29 1.64 -9.36
N LEU A 109 -3.40 1.92 -10.31
CA LEU A 109 -2.48 0.98 -10.96
C LEU A 109 -1.16 1.70 -11.20
N HIS A 110 -0.12 0.95 -11.57
CA HIS A 110 1.19 1.47 -11.92
C HIS A 110 1.49 1.14 -13.38
N ILE A 111 1.99 2.11 -14.15
CA ILE A 111 2.53 1.86 -15.50
C ILE A 111 4.01 2.15 -15.41
N ASN A 112 4.84 1.12 -15.56
CA ASN A 112 6.28 1.27 -15.44
C ASN A 112 6.89 1.93 -16.71
N ALA A 113 8.19 2.21 -16.69
CA ALA A 113 8.88 2.87 -17.80
C ALA A 113 8.90 2.06 -19.12
N ALA A 114 8.67 0.75 -19.07
CA ALA A 114 8.53 -0.12 -20.24
C ALA A 114 7.09 -0.19 -20.77
N GLY A 115 6.13 0.45 -20.08
CA GLY A 115 4.72 0.44 -20.41
C GLY A 115 3.93 -0.71 -19.79
N ASP A 116 4.55 -1.57 -18.97
CA ASP A 116 3.82 -2.67 -18.35
C ASP A 116 2.81 -2.14 -17.32
N VAL A 117 1.59 -2.67 -17.38
CA VAL A 117 0.52 -2.28 -16.47
C VAL A 117 0.53 -3.21 -15.26
N GLU A 118 1.11 -2.70 -14.18
CA GLU A 118 1.27 -3.37 -12.89
C GLU A 118 0.14 -2.98 -11.91
N PRO A 119 -0.30 -3.88 -11.02
CA PRO A 119 -1.39 -3.60 -10.10
C PRO A 119 -0.98 -2.62 -8.99
N CYS A 120 0.32 -2.57 -8.67
CA CYS A 120 0.90 -1.85 -7.54
C CYS A 120 2.34 -1.42 -7.87
N ALA A 121 2.77 -0.25 -7.38
CA ALA A 121 4.14 0.24 -7.57
C ALA A 121 5.22 -0.63 -6.87
N PHE A 122 4.80 -1.52 -5.97
CA PHE A 122 5.64 -2.47 -5.25
C PHE A 122 5.41 -3.93 -5.68
N ILE A 123 4.61 -4.19 -6.72
CA ILE A 123 4.32 -5.55 -7.21
C ILE A 123 4.50 -5.59 -8.72
N HIS A 124 5.69 -6.04 -9.14
CA HIS A 124 6.14 -6.02 -10.52
C HIS A 124 5.72 -7.29 -11.28
N TYR A 125 4.42 -7.36 -11.59
CA TYR A 125 3.83 -8.36 -12.47
C TYR A 125 2.85 -7.69 -13.43
N ALA A 126 2.80 -8.18 -14.67
CA ALA A 126 1.87 -7.67 -15.68
C ALA A 126 1.39 -8.78 -16.63
N THR A 127 0.16 -8.65 -17.10
CA THR A 127 -0.35 -9.38 -18.28
C THR A 127 -0.30 -8.54 -19.53
N ASP A 128 -0.43 -7.21 -19.39
CA ASP A 128 -0.65 -6.28 -20.49
C ASP A 128 0.40 -5.16 -20.48
N ASN A 129 0.61 -4.55 -21.65
CA ASN A 129 1.42 -3.36 -21.83
C ASN A 129 0.57 -2.26 -22.48
N ILE A 130 0.65 -1.03 -21.97
CA ILE A 130 -0.18 0.10 -22.42
C ILE A 130 0.08 0.50 -23.87
N ASN A 131 1.21 0.09 -24.46
CA ASN A 131 1.50 0.32 -25.86
C ASN A 131 0.66 -0.58 -26.79
N ASP A 132 0.15 -1.70 -26.27
CA ASP A 132 -0.57 -2.72 -27.04
C ASP A 132 -2.09 -2.67 -26.81
N VAL A 133 -2.53 -2.15 -25.66
CA VAL A 133 -3.95 -2.09 -25.27
C VAL A 133 -4.33 -0.73 -24.72
N SER A 134 -5.63 -0.39 -24.77
CA SER A 134 -6.14 0.80 -24.09
C SER A 134 -6.13 0.65 -22.57
N LEU A 135 -6.12 1.76 -21.84
CA LEU A 135 -6.23 1.76 -20.37
C LEU A 135 -7.49 1.03 -19.89
N LYS A 136 -8.60 1.13 -20.64
CA LYS A 136 -9.87 0.45 -20.31
C LYS A 136 -9.73 -1.07 -20.41
N GLU A 137 -9.02 -1.56 -21.43
CA GLU A 137 -8.74 -2.99 -21.60
C GLU A 137 -7.80 -3.48 -20.49
N ALA A 138 -6.73 -2.73 -20.20
CA ALA A 138 -5.79 -3.05 -19.13
C ALA A 138 -6.45 -3.11 -17.74
N LEU A 139 -7.40 -2.21 -17.45
CA LEU A 139 -8.20 -2.26 -16.22
C LEU A 139 -9.11 -3.50 -16.12
N GLY A 140 -9.41 -4.12 -17.26
CA GLY A 140 -10.18 -5.35 -17.37
C GLY A 140 -9.32 -6.62 -17.47
N SER A 141 -7.99 -6.51 -17.38
CA SER A 141 -7.06 -7.61 -17.59
C SER A 141 -7.21 -8.74 -16.57
N PRO A 142 -6.74 -9.97 -16.89
CA PRO A 142 -6.77 -11.08 -15.94
C PRO A 142 -6.12 -10.74 -14.59
N LEU A 143 -5.02 -9.99 -14.60
CA LEU A 143 -4.33 -9.56 -13.38
C LEU A 143 -5.18 -8.59 -12.55
N MET A 144 -5.73 -7.54 -13.15
CA MET A 144 -6.57 -6.56 -12.42
C MET A 144 -7.84 -7.22 -11.88
N ARG A 145 -8.45 -8.13 -12.66
CA ARG A 145 -9.63 -8.90 -12.23
C ARG A 145 -9.32 -9.84 -11.06
N ALA A 146 -8.17 -10.52 -11.10
CA ALA A 146 -7.75 -11.41 -10.01
C ALA A 146 -7.52 -10.66 -8.69
N TYR A 147 -7.03 -9.41 -8.76
CA TYR A 147 -6.97 -8.50 -7.60
C TYR A 147 -8.37 -8.11 -7.11
N GLN A 148 -9.21 -7.56 -7.99
CA GLN A 148 -10.54 -7.06 -7.63
C GLN A 148 -11.42 -8.15 -6.99
N LYS A 149 -11.33 -9.39 -7.47
CA LYS A 149 -12.04 -10.56 -6.95
C LYS A 149 -11.71 -10.88 -5.49
N ARG A 150 -10.50 -10.53 -5.03
CA ARG A 150 -9.97 -10.87 -3.70
C ARG A 150 -9.92 -9.68 -2.75
N GLN A 151 -10.33 -8.50 -3.18
CA GLN A 151 -10.32 -7.31 -2.35
C GLN A 151 -11.64 -7.17 -1.58
N PRO A 152 -11.60 -6.82 -0.28
CA PRO A 152 -10.40 -6.66 0.54
C PRO A 152 -9.71 -8.01 0.82
N PHE A 153 -8.37 -8.00 0.89
CA PHE A 153 -7.57 -9.23 1.08
C PHE A 153 -7.65 -9.80 2.51
N ASN A 154 -8.04 -8.96 3.47
CA ASN A 154 -8.17 -9.32 4.87
C ASN A 154 -9.32 -8.51 5.50
N GLU A 155 -10.00 -9.07 6.50
CA GLU A 155 -11.05 -8.36 7.26
C GLU A 155 -10.47 -7.36 8.28
N ASN A 156 -9.25 -7.60 8.76
CA ASN A 156 -8.50 -6.64 9.55
C ASN A 156 -7.78 -5.68 8.60
N MET A 157 -8.20 -4.41 8.59
CA MET A 157 -7.70 -3.44 7.63
C MET A 157 -6.27 -2.94 7.94
N LEU A 158 -5.67 -3.37 9.05
CA LEU A 158 -4.22 -3.23 9.30
C LEU A 158 -3.39 -4.31 8.59
N ARG A 159 -4.04 -5.23 7.86
CA ARG A 159 -3.41 -6.27 7.03
C ARG A 159 -3.79 -6.15 5.54
N PRO A 160 -3.68 -4.98 4.90
CA PRO A 160 -4.26 -4.78 3.57
C PRO A 160 -3.44 -5.39 2.43
N CYS A 161 -2.12 -5.59 2.58
CA CYS A 161 -1.23 -5.85 1.47
C CYS A 161 -1.21 -7.34 1.05
N PRO A 162 -1.44 -7.68 -0.23
CA PRO A 162 -1.35 -9.06 -0.71
C PRO A 162 0.10 -9.57 -0.82
N LEU A 163 1.11 -8.72 -0.60
CA LEU A 163 2.51 -9.12 -0.63
C LEU A 163 3.06 -9.41 0.77
N ILE A 164 2.82 -8.51 1.75
CA ILE A 164 3.42 -8.66 3.09
C ILE A 164 2.46 -9.02 4.21
N ASP A 165 1.14 -8.84 4.00
CA ASP A 165 0.14 -9.17 5.01
C ASP A 165 -0.67 -10.42 4.65
N ASN A 166 -0.79 -10.74 3.36
CA ASN A 166 -1.49 -11.91 2.83
C ASN A 166 -0.71 -12.50 1.62
N PRO A 167 0.57 -12.89 1.80
CA PRO A 167 1.48 -13.25 0.71
C PRO A 167 0.97 -14.38 -0.19
N GLU A 168 0.16 -15.28 0.34
CA GLU A 168 -0.50 -16.36 -0.40
C GLU A 168 -1.45 -15.81 -1.48
N LYS A 169 -2.09 -14.66 -1.24
CA LYS A 169 -2.97 -14.03 -2.22
C LYS A 169 -2.23 -13.54 -3.44
N LEU A 170 -1.00 -13.02 -3.28
CA LEU A 170 -0.19 -12.65 -4.44
C LEU A 170 0.17 -13.87 -5.29
N VAL A 171 0.53 -14.99 -4.66
CA VAL A 171 0.84 -16.24 -5.39
C VAL A 171 -0.37 -16.70 -6.19
N GLU A 172 -1.54 -16.80 -5.54
CA GLU A 172 -2.80 -17.17 -6.20
C GLU A 172 -3.13 -16.24 -7.39
N ILE A 173 -2.92 -14.93 -7.24
CA ILE A 173 -3.21 -13.94 -8.28
C ILE A 173 -2.27 -14.12 -9.47
N VAL A 174 -0.96 -14.26 -9.25
CA VAL A 174 0.02 -14.43 -10.31
C VAL A 174 -0.26 -15.71 -11.09
N GLU A 175 -0.58 -16.81 -10.40
CA GLU A 175 -0.93 -18.09 -11.01
C GLU A 175 -2.27 -18.02 -11.79
N GLU A 176 -3.34 -17.45 -11.21
CA GLU A 176 -4.65 -17.34 -11.87
C GLU A 176 -4.60 -16.45 -13.11
N SER A 177 -3.82 -15.36 -13.06
CA SER A 177 -3.75 -14.39 -14.15
C SER A 177 -2.76 -14.75 -15.25
N GLY A 178 -1.81 -15.66 -14.96
CA GLY A 178 -0.68 -15.92 -15.86
C GLY A 178 0.25 -14.73 -16.01
N ALA A 179 0.28 -13.80 -15.05
CA ALA A 179 1.10 -12.61 -15.12
C ALA A 179 2.58 -12.95 -15.10
N ARG A 180 3.36 -12.30 -15.98
CA ARG A 180 4.82 -12.43 -16.00
C ARG A 180 5.44 -11.41 -15.04
N CYS A 181 6.59 -11.77 -14.47
CA CYS A 181 7.36 -10.83 -13.66
C CYS A 181 7.95 -9.72 -14.55
N THR A 182 7.82 -8.47 -14.12
CA THR A 182 8.37 -7.27 -14.78
C THR A 182 9.51 -6.66 -13.97
N GLN A 183 9.91 -7.31 -12.87
CA GLN A 183 11.00 -6.85 -12.03
C GLN A 183 12.34 -6.97 -12.77
N LEU A 184 13.18 -5.95 -12.63
CA LEU A 184 14.53 -5.94 -13.21
C LEU A 184 15.52 -6.68 -12.30
N GLY A 185 16.42 -7.46 -12.88
CA GLY A 185 17.52 -8.13 -12.20
C GLY A 185 17.75 -9.57 -12.65
N GLU A 186 18.97 -10.08 -12.45
CA GLU A 186 19.36 -11.45 -12.86
C GLU A 186 18.87 -12.53 -11.89
N HIS A 187 18.63 -12.17 -10.62
CA HIS A 187 18.24 -13.08 -9.56
C HIS A 187 16.81 -12.84 -9.11
N LEU A 188 15.85 -13.19 -9.96
CA LEU A 188 14.43 -13.09 -9.59
C LEU A 188 14.05 -14.19 -8.61
N VAL A 189 13.59 -13.79 -7.42
CA VAL A 189 13.01 -14.73 -6.45
C VAL A 189 11.60 -15.08 -6.92
N ALA A 190 11.33 -16.38 -7.05
CA ALA A 190 10.00 -16.85 -7.41
C ALA A 190 8.96 -16.37 -6.37
N PRO A 191 7.76 -15.92 -6.80
CA PRO A 191 6.76 -15.34 -5.90
C PRO A 191 6.41 -16.25 -4.72
N LYS A 192 6.33 -17.56 -4.95
CA LYS A 192 6.07 -18.55 -3.89
C LYS A 192 7.18 -18.60 -2.83
N VAL A 193 8.44 -18.55 -3.24
CA VAL A 193 9.59 -18.58 -2.31
C VAL A 193 9.63 -17.29 -1.48
N LEU A 194 9.37 -16.15 -2.10
CA LEU A 194 9.28 -14.87 -1.37
C LEU A 194 8.10 -14.87 -0.40
N ALA A 195 6.94 -15.37 -0.83
CA ALA A 195 5.74 -15.48 -0.02
C ALA A 195 5.96 -16.35 1.22
N GLU A 196 6.58 -17.52 1.08
CA GLU A 196 6.90 -18.43 2.19
C GLU A 196 7.82 -17.76 3.23
N ARG A 197 8.89 -17.10 2.77
CA ARG A 197 9.81 -16.38 3.66
C ARG A 197 9.12 -15.23 4.41
N ILE A 198 8.35 -14.41 3.70
CA ILE A 198 7.62 -13.29 4.32
C ILE A 198 6.58 -13.82 5.31
N GLN A 199 5.89 -14.92 4.98
CA GLN A 199 4.90 -15.54 5.85
C GLN A 199 5.52 -15.96 7.19
N GLU A 200 6.66 -16.66 7.14
CA GLU A 200 7.38 -17.18 8.31
C GLU A 200 8.04 -16.07 9.13
N GLU A 201 8.74 -15.14 8.47
CA GLU A 201 9.56 -14.15 9.16
C GLU A 201 8.76 -12.92 9.62
N TYR A 202 7.68 -12.56 8.92
CA TYR A 202 6.98 -11.29 9.13
C TYR A 202 5.47 -11.41 9.32
N THR A 203 4.73 -11.97 8.34
CA THR A 203 3.27 -11.89 8.28
C THR A 203 2.60 -12.40 9.56
N GLN A 204 3.01 -13.57 10.04
CA GLN A 204 2.41 -14.17 11.24
C GLN A 204 2.66 -13.35 12.52
N HIS A 205 3.83 -12.70 12.62
CA HIS A 205 4.17 -11.86 13.76
C HIS A 205 3.41 -10.53 13.73
N TRP A 206 3.28 -9.92 12.55
CA TRP A 206 2.45 -8.73 12.39
C TRP A 206 0.98 -9.03 12.65
N ALA A 207 0.47 -10.19 12.23
CA ALA A 207 -0.92 -10.56 12.43
C ALA A 207 -1.36 -10.48 13.90
N VAL A 208 -0.52 -10.98 14.83
CA VAL A 208 -0.79 -10.89 16.27
C VAL A 208 -0.91 -9.44 16.73
N LYS A 209 0.06 -8.58 16.37
CA LYS A 209 0.05 -7.17 16.75
C LYS A 209 -1.10 -6.39 16.10
N ALA A 210 -1.42 -6.70 14.85
CA ALA A 210 -2.52 -6.09 14.11
C ALA A 210 -3.88 -6.44 14.72
N ASP A 211 -4.07 -7.68 15.17
CA ASP A 211 -5.32 -8.10 15.82
C ASP A 211 -5.46 -7.42 17.19
N GLU A 212 -4.40 -7.37 18.00
CA GLU A 212 -4.39 -6.60 19.25
C GLU A 212 -4.78 -5.12 19.03
N LEU A 213 -4.19 -4.46 18.03
CA LEU A 213 -4.50 -3.06 17.71
C LEU A 213 -5.93 -2.89 17.20
N TRP A 214 -6.40 -3.79 16.35
CA TRP A 214 -7.74 -3.73 15.76
C TRP A 214 -8.83 -3.94 16.81
N GLU A 215 -8.68 -4.96 17.66
CA GLU A 215 -9.66 -5.26 18.71
C GLU A 215 -9.70 -4.20 19.82
N SER A 216 -8.56 -3.53 20.07
CA SER A 216 -8.44 -2.51 21.11
C SER A 216 -8.97 -1.13 20.71
N ASN A 217 -9.32 -0.91 19.43
CA ASN A 217 -9.71 0.40 18.93
C ASN A 217 -11.07 0.37 18.20
N PRO A 218 -11.92 1.40 18.36
CA PRO A 218 -13.11 1.52 17.56
C PRO A 218 -12.78 1.99 16.13
N HIS A 219 -13.53 1.49 15.13
CA HIS A 219 -13.31 1.79 13.71
C HIS A 219 -14.53 2.44 13.03
N PRO A 220 -15.07 3.57 13.57
CA PRO A 220 -16.33 4.14 13.11
C PRO A 220 -16.29 4.67 11.66
N PHE A 221 -15.10 4.97 11.13
CA PHE A 221 -14.96 5.32 9.72
C PHE A 221 -15.11 4.10 8.83
N TYR A 222 -14.40 3.01 9.16
CA TYR A 222 -14.48 1.75 8.43
C TYR A 222 -15.90 1.16 8.47
N ASP A 223 -16.54 1.13 9.64
CA ASP A 223 -17.90 0.58 9.79
C ASP A 223 -18.90 1.28 8.89
N ARG A 224 -18.84 2.62 8.83
CA ARG A 224 -19.70 3.42 7.93
C ARG A 224 -19.34 3.20 6.46
N SER A 225 -18.04 3.15 6.15
CA SER A 225 -17.55 2.99 4.78
C SER A 225 -17.89 1.61 4.22
N ARG A 226 -17.87 0.58 5.06
CA ARG A 226 -18.26 -0.79 4.71
C ARG A 226 -19.73 -0.86 4.30
N VAL A 227 -20.64 -0.27 5.09
CA VAL A 227 -22.07 -0.23 4.76
C VAL A 227 -22.30 0.47 3.41
N PHE A 228 -21.62 1.58 3.17
CA PHE A 228 -21.72 2.28 1.88
C PHE A 228 -21.21 1.41 0.71
N ALA A 229 -20.07 0.73 0.88
CA ALA A 229 -19.52 -0.13 -0.15
C ALA A 229 -20.42 -1.35 -0.47
N GLU A 230 -21.03 -1.96 0.56
CA GLU A 230 -21.99 -3.05 0.40
C GLU A 230 -23.24 -2.60 -0.37
N GLN A 231 -23.73 -1.38 -0.11
CA GLN A 231 -24.85 -0.78 -0.85
C GLN A 231 -24.50 -0.52 -2.31
N GLU A 232 -23.34 0.07 -2.61
CA GLU A 232 -22.90 0.31 -3.99
C GLU A 232 -22.75 -1.00 -4.78
N GLU A 233 -22.23 -2.06 -4.15
CA GLU A 233 -22.09 -3.36 -4.81
C GLU A 233 -23.45 -4.00 -5.12
N ALA A 234 -24.41 -3.93 -4.19
CA ALA A 234 -25.77 -4.40 -4.40
C ALA A 234 -26.44 -3.66 -5.57
N GLU A 235 -26.37 -2.34 -5.60
CA GLU A 235 -26.90 -1.53 -6.70
C GLU A 235 -26.23 -1.87 -8.04
N ARG A 236 -24.92 -2.11 -8.04
CA ARG A 236 -24.18 -2.49 -9.26
C ARG A 236 -24.65 -3.85 -9.78
N LYS A 237 -24.88 -4.83 -8.90
CA LYS A 237 -25.41 -6.15 -9.27
C LYS A 237 -26.82 -6.04 -9.83
N GLU A 238 -27.69 -5.22 -9.22
CA GLU A 238 -29.04 -4.96 -9.73
C GLU A 238 -29.02 -4.30 -11.12
N ARG A 239 -28.19 -3.28 -11.32
CA ARG A 239 -28.02 -2.63 -12.64
C ARG A 239 -27.47 -3.57 -13.70
N GLN A 240 -26.62 -4.54 -13.34
CA GLN A 240 -26.12 -5.55 -14.26
C GLN A 240 -27.19 -6.58 -14.60
N ALA A 241 -27.95 -7.05 -13.60
CA ALA A 241 -29.06 -7.99 -13.79
C ALA A 241 -30.20 -7.39 -14.64
N SER A 242 -30.43 -6.07 -14.53
CA SER A 242 -31.47 -5.35 -15.27
C SER A 242 -31.10 -5.01 -16.72
N LYS A 243 -29.85 -5.25 -17.13
CA LYS A 243 -29.34 -5.04 -18.50
C LYS A 243 -29.29 -6.33 -19.33
N VAL A 244 -29.70 -7.46 -18.74
CA VAL A 244 -29.91 -8.77 -19.37
C VAL A 244 -31.39 -8.93 -19.67
#